data_AF-A0A914XY14-F1
#
_entry.id   AF-A0A914XY14-F1
#
_cell.length_a   1.000
_cell.length_b   1.000
_cell.length_c   1.000
_cell.angle_alpha   90.00
_cell.angle_beta   90.00
_cell.angle_gamma   90.00
#
_symmetry.space_group_name_H-M   'P 1'
#
loop_
_entity.id
_entity.type
_entity.pdbx_description
1 polymer ?
#
loop_
_entity_poly.entity_id
_entity_poly.type
_entity_poly.pdbx_seq_one_letter_code
_entity_poly.pdbx_strand_id
1 'polypeptide(L)'
;MFLMIFIDLEKALSNFTDSTSGDFWIGANDLVMSGNWSWTDKTSFDFTDWDKGQPQNVSDCGAVIMAHGKWITDDCIKQKAFICLVSSISTTPAASTLPVTTTMKSTSCPPSWTYYSTTGFCYMSFPNGTWLYGEDRCRVENAHLASVHSHEEALFLAGTVHTYL
;
A
#
# COMPACT_ATOMS: atom_id res chain seq x y z
N MET A 1 -11.80 -15.52 34.22
CA MET A 1 -10.94 -16.53 33.59
C MET A 1 -10.61 -16.01 32.20
N PHE A 2 -9.55 -15.20 32.16
CA PHE A 2 -9.02 -14.50 31.00
C PHE A 2 -8.20 -15.51 30.20
N LEU A 3 -8.59 -15.82 28.97
CA LEU A 3 -7.80 -16.60 28.00
C LEU A 3 -8.54 -16.56 26.67
N MET A 4 -8.35 -15.48 25.89
CA MET A 4 -8.40 -15.44 24.42
C MET A 4 -7.83 -14.09 23.96
N ILE A 5 -6.57 -13.85 24.32
CA ILE A 5 -5.67 -12.92 23.63
C ILE A 5 -4.53 -13.82 23.15
N PHE A 6 -3.99 -13.57 21.96
CA PHE A 6 -3.03 -14.39 21.21
C PHE A 6 -3.67 -15.52 20.39
N ILE A 7 -4.31 -15.14 19.29
CA ILE A 7 -4.17 -15.94 18.07
C ILE A 7 -2.66 -15.93 17.78
N ASP A 8 -2.03 -17.10 17.88
CA ASP A 8 -0.59 -17.33 17.69
C ASP A 8 -0.10 -16.67 16.40
N LEU A 9 0.60 -15.53 16.51
CA LEU A 9 1.32 -14.86 15.41
C LEU A 9 2.30 -15.83 14.71
N GLU A 10 2.79 -16.85 15.42
CA GLU A 10 3.71 -17.87 14.88
C GLU A 10 3.00 -18.93 14.01
N LYS A 11 1.72 -19.27 14.28
CA LYS A 11 0.96 -20.23 13.44
C LYS A 11 0.47 -19.62 12.14
N ALA A 12 0.31 -18.28 12.10
CA ALA A 12 0.04 -17.58 10.86
C ALA A 12 1.24 -17.61 9.90
N LEU A 13 2.46 -17.68 10.44
CA LEU A 13 3.70 -17.74 9.65
C LEU A 13 4.02 -19.14 9.11
N SER A 14 3.57 -20.22 9.76
CA SER A 14 3.94 -21.59 9.37
C SER A 14 3.11 -22.21 8.23
N ASN A 15 1.96 -21.62 7.89
CA ASN A 15 1.13 -22.09 6.76
C ASN A 15 1.50 -21.41 5.43
N PHE A 16 2.56 -20.60 5.39
CA PHE A 16 2.98 -19.74 4.27
C PHE A 16 3.83 -20.46 3.20
N THR A 17 3.67 -21.78 3.00
CA THR A 17 4.44 -22.53 1.99
C THR A 17 3.56 -23.15 0.92
N ASP A 18 2.68 -22.37 0.30
CA ASP A 18 2.09 -22.76 -0.98
C ASP A 18 1.92 -21.55 -1.94
N SER A 19 2.94 -21.33 -2.76
CA SER A 19 2.94 -20.86 -4.16
C SER A 19 1.99 -19.75 -4.69
N THR A 20 1.39 -18.89 -3.86
CA THR A 20 0.89 -17.56 -4.24
C THR A 20 1.61 -16.49 -3.42
N SER A 21 2.74 -15.98 -3.93
CA SER A 21 3.59 -15.01 -3.21
C SER A 21 2.76 -13.83 -2.70
N GLY A 22 2.72 -13.62 -1.37
CA GLY A 22 2.10 -12.45 -0.71
C GLY A 22 2.80 -11.12 -1.00
N ASP A 23 3.53 -11.07 -2.11
CA ASP A 23 4.34 -9.95 -2.56
C ASP A 23 3.52 -9.10 -3.51
N PHE A 24 3.63 -7.77 -3.40
CA PHE A 24 2.82 -6.85 -4.20
C PHE A 24 3.60 -5.62 -4.65
N TRP A 25 3.22 -5.09 -5.81
CA TRP A 25 3.78 -3.86 -6.36
C TRP A 25 3.35 -2.64 -5.54
N ILE A 26 4.31 -1.74 -5.33
CA ILE A 26 4.12 -0.38 -4.80
C ILE A 26 4.63 0.66 -5.80
N GLY A 27 4.36 1.93 -5.56
CA GLY A 27 4.64 3.02 -6.50
C GLY A 27 6.11 3.45 -6.59
N ALA A 28 7.01 2.85 -5.79
CA ALA A 28 8.42 3.20 -5.78
C ALA A 28 9.06 2.79 -7.11
N ASN A 29 9.79 3.70 -7.76
CA ASN A 29 10.47 3.45 -9.03
C ASN A 29 11.64 4.42 -9.22
N ASP A 30 12.61 4.07 -10.07
CA ASP A 30 13.75 4.90 -10.47
C ASP A 30 13.84 5.08 -12.00
N LEU A 31 12.69 5.01 -12.68
CA LEU A 31 12.53 5.13 -14.14
C LEU A 31 13.17 6.38 -14.77
N VAL A 32 13.25 7.48 -14.01
CA VAL A 32 13.79 8.75 -14.51
C VAL A 32 15.32 8.77 -14.42
N MET A 33 15.87 8.22 -13.36
CA MET A 33 17.30 8.21 -13.09
C MET A 33 17.62 7.02 -12.18
N SER A 34 18.30 6.01 -12.74
CA SER A 34 18.68 4.80 -12.04
C SER A 34 19.38 5.10 -10.71
N GLY A 35 18.94 4.44 -9.65
CA GLY A 35 19.40 4.65 -8.28
C GLY A 35 18.73 5.83 -7.56
N ASN A 36 17.92 6.64 -8.23
CA ASN A 36 17.17 7.74 -7.62
C ASN A 36 15.66 7.44 -7.61
N TRP A 37 15.22 6.86 -6.50
CA TRP A 37 13.88 6.36 -6.31
C TRP A 37 12.87 7.49 -6.02
N SER A 38 11.65 7.30 -6.51
CA SER A 38 10.53 8.22 -6.34
C SER A 38 9.19 7.46 -6.33
N TRP A 39 8.16 8.07 -5.77
CA TRP A 39 6.79 7.54 -5.80
C TRP A 39 6.03 8.03 -7.03
N THR A 40 5.17 7.18 -7.62
CA THR A 40 4.28 7.59 -8.72
C THR A 40 3.27 8.66 -8.31
N ASP A 41 2.88 8.69 -7.03
CA ASP A 41 1.96 9.68 -6.45
C ASP A 41 2.61 11.02 -6.09
N LYS A 42 3.94 11.14 -6.27
CA LYS A 42 4.76 12.34 -6.00
C LYS A 42 4.87 12.75 -4.53
N THR A 43 4.53 11.87 -3.60
CA THR A 43 4.85 12.07 -2.17
C THR A 43 6.37 12.06 -1.94
N SER A 44 6.82 12.52 -0.77
CA SER A 44 8.24 12.51 -0.42
C SER A 44 8.79 11.08 -0.39
N PHE A 45 9.98 10.89 -0.92
CA PHE A 45 10.71 9.62 -0.85
C PHE A 45 11.71 9.67 0.32
N ASP A 46 11.19 9.77 1.54
CA ASP A 46 11.96 9.92 2.79
C ASP A 46 11.96 8.68 3.69
N PHE A 47 11.26 7.62 3.26
CA PHE A 47 11.25 6.31 3.90
C PHE A 47 11.60 5.22 2.89
N THR A 48 12.41 4.26 3.33
CA THR A 48 12.69 3.02 2.59
C THR A 48 12.84 1.87 3.57
N ASP A 49 12.33 0.70 3.20
CA ASP A 49 12.53 -0.51 3.99
C ASP A 49 13.05 -1.69 3.15
N TRP A 50 14.11 -1.43 2.38
CA TRP A 50 14.79 -2.41 1.54
C TRP A 50 15.23 -3.65 2.33
N ASP A 51 15.03 -4.82 1.73
CA ASP A 51 15.59 -6.05 2.27
C ASP A 51 17.12 -6.10 2.09
N LYS A 52 17.76 -7.04 2.79
CA LYS A 52 19.20 -7.22 2.74
C LYS A 52 19.68 -7.42 1.29
N GLY A 53 20.51 -6.49 0.82
CA GLY A 53 21.08 -6.54 -0.53
C GLY A 53 20.21 -5.91 -1.62
N GLN A 54 19.21 -5.10 -1.22
CA GLN A 54 18.35 -4.32 -2.10
C GLN A 54 18.63 -2.81 -1.93
N PRO A 55 18.26 -1.96 -2.91
CA PRO A 55 17.77 -2.33 -4.25
C PRO A 55 18.86 -2.98 -5.11
N GLN A 56 18.47 -3.83 -6.06
CA GLN A 56 19.36 -4.35 -7.08
C GLN A 56 19.07 -3.68 -8.43
N ASN A 57 20.07 -3.58 -9.30
CA ASN A 57 19.91 -3.05 -10.66
C ASN A 57 19.34 -4.13 -11.59
N VAL A 58 18.20 -4.71 -11.22
CA VAL A 58 17.49 -5.73 -12.01
C VAL A 58 16.51 -5.08 -12.99
N SER A 59 15.89 -3.97 -12.57
CA SER A 59 14.86 -3.26 -13.32
C SER A 59 14.64 -1.86 -12.74
N ASP A 60 14.24 -0.89 -13.56
CA ASP A 60 14.02 0.50 -13.14
C ASP A 60 12.57 0.79 -12.69
N CYS A 61 11.68 -0.20 -12.77
CA CYS A 61 10.32 -0.08 -12.28
C CYS A 61 10.20 -0.64 -10.87
N GLY A 62 9.20 -0.15 -10.14
CA GLY A 62 8.53 -0.89 -9.07
C GLY A 62 9.36 -1.59 -8.02
N ALA A 63 9.36 -1.06 -6.80
CA ALA A 63 9.62 -1.91 -5.65
C ALA A 63 8.42 -2.85 -5.39
N VAL A 64 8.74 -4.01 -4.81
CA VAL A 64 7.79 -5.00 -4.33
C VAL A 64 7.91 -5.06 -2.82
N ILE A 65 6.80 -5.03 -2.10
CA ILE A 65 6.79 -5.37 -0.68
C ILE A 65 6.55 -6.87 -0.55
N MET A 66 7.44 -7.56 0.15
CA MET A 66 7.29 -8.98 0.47
C MET A 66 6.36 -9.18 1.67
N ALA A 67 5.91 -10.43 1.90
CA ALA A 67 5.02 -10.75 3.01
C ALA A 67 5.51 -10.29 4.41
N HIS A 68 6.83 -10.18 4.63
CA HIS A 68 7.42 -9.64 5.87
C HIS A 68 7.65 -8.12 5.88
N GLY A 69 7.07 -7.39 4.93
CA GLY A 69 7.07 -5.92 4.88
C GLY A 69 8.32 -5.27 4.25
N LYS A 70 9.37 -6.06 3.95
CA LYS A 70 10.61 -5.55 3.32
C LYS A 70 10.50 -5.45 1.81
N TRP A 71 11.26 -4.53 1.24
CA TRP A 71 11.16 -4.17 -0.17
C TRP A 71 12.25 -4.85 -1.00
N ILE A 72 11.90 -5.31 -2.20
CA ILE A 72 12.85 -5.80 -3.20
C ILE A 72 12.59 -5.10 -4.54
N THR A 73 13.59 -5.06 -5.40
CA THR A 73 13.39 -4.78 -6.83
C THR A 73 13.07 -6.08 -7.57
N ASP A 74 12.14 -6.05 -8.52
CA ASP A 74 11.82 -7.21 -9.34
C ASP A 74 11.53 -6.80 -10.80
N ASP A 75 11.49 -7.78 -11.71
CA ASP A 75 11.25 -7.54 -13.14
C ASP A 75 9.83 -7.01 -13.38
N CYS A 76 9.71 -5.87 -14.08
CA CYS A 76 8.45 -5.17 -14.35
C CYS A 76 7.37 -6.05 -14.95
N ILE A 77 7.76 -7.03 -15.75
CA ILE A 77 6.82 -7.85 -16.51
C ILE A 77 6.20 -8.96 -15.65
N LYS A 78 6.69 -9.14 -14.42
CA LYS A 78 6.12 -10.11 -13.50
C LYS A 78 4.72 -9.69 -13.05
N GLN A 79 3.88 -10.70 -13.02
CA GLN A 79 2.49 -10.67 -12.61
C GLN A 79 2.44 -10.78 -11.09
N LYS A 80 2.00 -9.73 -10.40
CA LYS A 80 1.85 -9.70 -8.94
C LYS A 80 0.58 -8.94 -8.56
N ALA A 81 0.13 -9.12 -7.32
CA ALA A 81 -0.82 -8.20 -6.73
C ALA A 81 -0.24 -6.78 -6.71
N PHE A 82 -1.11 -5.79 -6.63
CA PHE A 82 -0.71 -4.39 -6.51
C PHE A 82 -1.74 -3.61 -5.70
N ILE A 83 -1.30 -2.54 -5.06
CA ILE A 83 -2.16 -1.71 -4.22
C ILE A 83 -2.19 -0.30 -4.76
N CYS A 84 -3.39 0.24 -4.92
CA CYS A 84 -3.61 1.65 -5.22
C CYS A 84 -3.82 2.44 -3.93
N LEU A 85 -3.40 3.70 -3.91
CA LEU A 85 -3.74 4.68 -2.88
C LEU A 85 -4.43 5.91 -3.44
N VAL A 86 -5.29 6.52 -2.62
CA VAL A 86 -5.88 7.84 -2.89
C VAL A 86 -6.07 8.59 -1.57
N SER A 87 -5.89 9.91 -1.58
CA SER A 87 -6.14 10.72 -0.40
C SER A 87 -7.62 10.64 0.00
N SER A 88 -7.87 10.52 1.31
CA SER A 88 -9.25 10.52 1.81
C SER A 88 -9.94 11.87 1.59
N ILE A 89 -11.25 11.82 1.37
CA ILE A 89 -12.05 13.05 1.19
C ILE A 89 -12.41 13.59 2.57
N SER A 90 -11.93 14.80 2.87
CA SER A 90 -12.38 15.57 4.03
C SER A 90 -13.63 16.36 3.64
N THR A 91 -14.81 15.83 3.97
CA THR A 91 -16.05 16.60 3.82
C THR A 91 -16.24 17.50 5.04
N THR A 92 -15.94 18.78 4.89
CA THR A 92 -16.44 19.82 5.81
C THR A 92 -17.89 20.08 5.46
N PRO A 93 -18.85 19.90 6.39
CA PRO A 93 -20.23 20.34 6.16
C PRO A 93 -20.20 21.84 5.83
N ALA A 94 -20.84 22.24 4.73
CA ALA A 94 -21.03 23.65 4.42
C ALA A 94 -21.64 24.33 5.65
N ALA A 95 -21.04 25.43 6.09
CA ALA A 95 -21.42 26.15 7.30
C ALA A 95 -22.92 26.49 7.28
N SER A 96 -23.72 25.70 7.98
CA SER A 96 -25.10 26.05 8.30
C SER A 96 -25.05 27.13 9.37
N THR A 97 -25.84 28.19 9.21
CA THR A 97 -25.88 29.39 10.06
C THR A 97 -26.46 29.17 11.47
N LEU A 98 -26.42 27.94 11.99
CA LEU A 98 -26.95 27.57 13.31
C LEU A 98 -25.82 27.33 14.33
N PRO A 99 -26.02 27.66 15.62
CA PRO A 99 -24.94 27.71 16.59
C PRO A 99 -24.47 26.30 16.97
N VAL A 100 -23.18 26.07 16.72
CA VAL A 100 -22.26 25.13 17.38
C VAL A 100 -22.86 23.83 17.91
N THR A 101 -22.61 22.75 17.17
CA THR A 101 -22.32 21.45 17.77
C THR A 101 -21.16 20.84 17.00
N THR A 102 -20.14 20.40 17.73
CA THR A 102 -18.86 19.78 17.34
C THR A 102 -18.77 19.32 15.88
N THR A 103 -18.00 20.04 15.06
CA THR A 103 -17.69 19.68 13.66
C THR A 103 -16.87 18.40 13.59
N MET A 104 -17.53 17.24 13.48
CA MET A 104 -16.85 15.99 13.18
C MET A 104 -16.43 16.01 11.70
N LYS A 105 -15.13 16.15 11.46
CA LYS A 105 -14.51 15.95 10.14
C LYS A 105 -14.72 14.49 9.74
N SER A 106 -15.74 14.18 8.95
CA SER A 106 -15.89 12.82 8.41
C SER A 106 -14.88 12.62 7.30
N THR A 107 -14.00 11.64 7.52
CA THR A 107 -13.00 11.22 6.55
C THR A 107 -13.56 9.97 5.86
N SER A 108 -13.86 10.06 4.56
CA SER A 108 -14.51 8.97 3.82
C SER A 108 -13.67 8.53 2.63
N CYS A 109 -13.62 7.21 2.41
CA CYS A 109 -13.02 6.59 1.22
C CYS A 109 -14.08 6.27 0.16
N PRO A 110 -13.68 6.10 -1.11
CA PRO A 110 -14.58 5.56 -2.13
C PRO A 110 -15.06 4.15 -1.75
N PRO A 111 -16.19 3.67 -2.32
CA PRO A 111 -16.69 2.33 -2.07
C PRO A 111 -15.63 1.27 -2.39
N SER A 112 -15.49 0.26 -1.51
CA SER A 112 -14.50 -0.83 -1.62
C SER A 112 -13.05 -0.46 -1.31
N TRP A 113 -12.78 0.77 -0.85
CA TRP A 113 -11.47 1.18 -0.38
C TRP A 113 -11.38 1.13 1.14
N THR A 114 -10.22 0.74 1.66
CA THR A 114 -9.94 0.64 3.08
C THR A 114 -9.25 1.90 3.57
N TYR A 115 -9.85 2.60 4.54
CA TYR A 115 -9.24 3.78 5.15
C TYR A 115 -8.15 3.40 6.15
N TYR A 116 -6.99 4.03 6.06
CA TYR A 116 -5.96 3.94 7.10
C TYR A 116 -5.78 5.30 7.79
N SER A 117 -6.22 5.39 9.04
CA SER A 117 -6.26 6.65 9.78
C SER A 117 -4.88 7.26 10.05
N THR A 118 -3.83 6.44 10.11
CA THR A 118 -2.46 6.90 10.39
C THR A 118 -1.91 7.76 9.27
N THR A 119 -2.25 7.43 8.02
CA THR A 119 -1.74 8.13 6.83
C THR A 119 -2.78 9.08 6.25
N GLY A 120 -4.07 8.88 6.56
CA GLY A 120 -5.16 9.65 5.98
C GLY A 120 -5.44 9.27 4.52
N PHE A 121 -4.91 8.13 4.05
CA PHE A 121 -5.15 7.59 2.72
C PHE A 121 -6.13 6.42 2.75
N CYS A 122 -6.66 6.13 1.57
CA CYS A 122 -7.50 5.00 1.28
C CYS A 122 -6.73 4.06 0.37
N TYR A 123 -6.86 2.74 0.58
CA TYR A 123 -6.14 1.72 -0.19
C TYR A 123 -7.08 0.69 -0.79
N MET A 124 -6.73 0.17 -1.97
CA MET A 124 -7.46 -0.92 -2.63
C MET A 124 -6.47 -1.85 -3.32
N SER A 125 -6.61 -3.16 -3.07
CA SER A 125 -5.76 -4.19 -3.66
C SER A 125 -6.38 -4.79 -4.92
N PHE A 126 -5.51 -5.18 -5.84
CA PHE A 126 -5.87 -5.92 -7.06
C PHE A 126 -4.99 -7.17 -7.15
N PRO A 127 -5.52 -8.31 -7.63
CA PRO A 127 -4.86 -9.60 -7.46
C PRO A 127 -3.69 -9.84 -8.43
N ASN A 128 -3.70 -9.21 -9.61
CA ASN A 128 -2.68 -9.50 -10.61
C ASN A 128 -2.46 -8.38 -11.65
N GLY A 129 -1.20 -8.03 -11.88
CA GLY A 129 -0.74 -7.10 -12.90
C GLY A 129 0.77 -6.97 -12.98
N THR A 130 1.28 -6.46 -14.10
CA THR A 130 2.63 -5.89 -14.18
C THR A 130 2.68 -4.57 -13.42
N TRP A 131 3.88 -4.08 -13.10
CA TRP A 131 4.00 -2.79 -12.42
C TRP A 131 3.35 -1.64 -13.20
N LEU A 132 3.63 -1.55 -14.51
CA LEU A 132 3.05 -0.53 -15.40
C LEU A 132 1.51 -0.65 -15.48
N TYR A 133 1.00 -1.88 -15.63
CA TYR A 133 -0.44 -2.11 -15.64
C TYR A 133 -1.10 -1.71 -14.31
N GLY A 134 -0.42 -1.98 -13.19
CA GLY A 134 -0.89 -1.57 -11.86
C GLY A 134 -1.05 -0.06 -11.75
N GLU A 135 -0.04 0.71 -12.15
CA GLU A 135 -0.12 2.18 -12.14
C GLU A 135 -1.21 2.70 -13.08
N ASP A 136 -1.33 2.16 -14.29
CA ASP A 136 -2.40 2.54 -15.21
C ASP A 136 -3.79 2.21 -14.65
N ARG A 137 -3.94 1.06 -13.97
CA ARG A 137 -5.19 0.70 -13.31
C ARG A 137 -5.52 1.65 -12.16
N CYS A 138 -4.54 2.02 -11.34
CA CYS A 138 -4.75 2.98 -10.26
C CYS A 138 -5.18 4.35 -10.81
N ARG A 139 -4.59 4.80 -11.92
CA ARG A 139 -4.97 6.08 -12.55
C ARG A 139 -6.42 6.11 -13.03
N VAL A 140 -6.96 4.98 -13.50
CA VAL A 140 -8.40 4.86 -13.85
C VAL A 140 -9.31 5.14 -12.65
N GLU A 141 -8.86 4.85 -11.43
CA GLU A 141 -9.57 5.11 -10.18
C GLU A 141 -9.26 6.51 -9.58
N ASN A 142 -8.58 7.40 -10.33
CA ASN A 142 -8.01 8.66 -9.82
C ASN A 142 -7.05 8.47 -8.63
N ALA A 143 -6.30 7.38 -8.67
CA ALA A 143 -5.35 6.93 -7.67
C ALA A 143 -3.96 6.72 -8.29
N HIS A 144 -3.00 6.32 -7.46
CA HIS A 144 -1.66 5.89 -7.88
C HIS A 144 -1.29 4.59 -7.19
N LEU A 145 -0.29 3.87 -7.68
CA LEU A 145 0.31 2.79 -6.89
C LEU A 145 0.76 3.32 -5.54
N ALA A 146 0.60 2.50 -4.50
CA ALA A 146 0.77 2.93 -3.13
C ALA A 146 2.21 3.40 -2.85
N SER A 147 2.35 4.62 -2.33
CA SER A 147 3.50 5.05 -1.54
C SER A 147 3.47 4.44 -0.15
N VAL A 148 4.63 4.27 0.48
CA VAL A 148 4.76 3.74 1.84
C VAL A 148 5.76 4.57 2.63
N HIS A 149 5.35 5.04 3.80
CA HIS A 149 6.06 6.03 4.60
C HIS A 149 6.41 5.52 6.01
N SER A 150 6.10 4.26 6.32
CA SER A 150 6.47 3.62 7.59
C SER A 150 6.45 2.09 7.47
N HIS A 151 7.13 1.43 8.41
CA HIS A 151 7.10 -0.04 8.49
C HIS A 151 5.70 -0.55 8.87
N GLU A 152 4.99 0.16 9.75
CA GLU A 152 3.64 -0.16 10.16
C GLU A 152 2.64 -0.07 9.00
N GLU A 153 2.81 0.92 8.12
CA GLU A 153 2.04 1.01 6.87
C GLU A 153 2.33 -0.17 5.94
N ALA A 154 3.60 -0.56 5.75
CA ALA A 154 3.96 -1.72 4.93
C ALA A 154 3.26 -3.00 5.43
N LEU A 155 3.23 -3.23 6.74
CA LEU A 155 2.54 -4.37 7.36
C LEU A 155 1.01 -4.30 7.19
N PHE A 156 0.43 -3.10 7.33
CA PHE A 156 -0.99 -2.89 7.08
C PHE A 156 -1.37 -3.24 5.62
N LEU A 157 -0.54 -2.83 4.66
CA LEU A 157 -0.73 -3.11 3.25
C LEU A 157 -0.57 -4.60 2.92
N ALA A 158 0.42 -5.28 3.52
CA ALA A 158 0.57 -6.72 3.39
C ALA A 158 -0.68 -7.47 3.87
N GLY A 159 -1.24 -7.08 5.02
CA GLY A 159 -2.51 -7.64 5.51
C GLY A 159 -3.71 -7.37 4.57
N THR A 160 -3.72 -6.23 3.88
CA THR A 160 -4.78 -5.86 2.93
C THR A 160 -4.79 -6.77 1.70
N VAL A 161 -3.63 -7.21 1.21
CA VAL A 161 -3.52 -8.14 0.07
C VAL A 161 -4.02 -9.54 0.46
N HIS A 162 -3.75 -9.99 1.68
CA HIS A 162 -4.17 -11.30 2.17
C HIS A 162 -5.66 -11.44 2.50
N THR A 163 -6.40 -10.34 2.62
CA THR A 163 -7.83 -10.39 3.01
C THR A 163 -8.76 -10.69 1.83
N TYR A 164 -8.26 -10.62 0.58
CA TYR A 164 -9.06 -10.74 -0.64
C TYR A 164 -8.57 -11.82 -1.63
N LEU A 165 -7.61 -12.65 -1.21
CA LEU A 165 -7.14 -13.86 -1.91
C LEU A 165 -7.57 -15.10 -1.11
#